data_AF-A0A423VDJ5-F1
#
_entry.id   AF-A0A423VDJ5-F1
#
_cell.length_a   1.000
_cell.length_b   1.000
_cell.length_c   1.000
_cell.angle_alpha   90.00
_cell.angle_beta   90.00
_cell.angle_gamma   90.00
#
_symmetry.space_group_name_H-M   'P 1'
#
loop_
_entity.id
_entity.type
_entity.pdbx_description
1 polymer ?
#
loop_
_entity_poly.entity_id
_entity_poly.type
_entity_poly.pdbx_seq_one_letter_code
_entity_poly.pdbx_strand_id
1 'polypeptide(L)'
;MANLCHAVEHIPDAAAVTSAKDMYTRLKTTAPDLVSDFDQKYDAWKKTWDRDNVNVNVNIGSEYDALVALGPKVMPLIVYRMTSGDDFMAVDLRMTTYYRAIELKSSWQLILSADNELEDPLYKVEVEEPKDICKYKLATKEIVDMHSERSVQVKNALIAWAEFRFQHQHYQSSFHFTEGEAYWTLVDMGQGIIAPMMLEYYNDIGGWWHELLHELVHGKKSEARVFFKPVLFAEWKDWFEHKDHKDAPEGPDARARWGYGYRADDFRPTS
;
A
#
# COMPACT_ATOMS: atom_id res chain seq x y z
N MET A 1 -14.38 34.59 -17.48
CA MET A 1 -12.91 34.62 -17.43
C MET A 1 -12.42 33.19 -17.66
N ALA A 2 -12.00 32.87 -18.87
CA ALA A 2 -11.41 31.57 -19.18
C ALA A 2 -9.93 31.64 -18.79
N ASN A 3 -9.56 31.06 -17.65
CA ASN A 3 -8.16 30.77 -17.35
C ASN A 3 -7.73 29.67 -18.32
N LEU A 4 -7.16 30.09 -19.45
CA LEU A 4 -6.42 29.23 -20.35
C LEU A 4 -5.24 28.68 -19.54
N CYS A 5 -5.39 27.44 -19.12
CA CYS A 5 -4.32 26.60 -18.61
C CYS A 5 -3.20 26.61 -19.68
N HIS A 6 -2.19 27.45 -19.48
CA HIS A 6 -1.13 27.66 -20.45
C HIS A 6 -0.31 26.37 -20.57
N ALA A 7 -0.55 25.63 -21.65
CA ALA A 7 0.37 24.81 -22.47
C ALA A 7 1.56 24.04 -21.82
N VAL A 8 1.55 23.79 -20.52
CA VAL A 8 2.40 22.79 -19.89
C VAL A 8 1.56 21.53 -19.80
N GLU A 9 1.90 20.53 -20.60
CA GLU A 9 1.34 19.19 -20.43
C GLU A 9 1.77 18.68 -19.05
N HIS A 10 0.83 18.70 -18.10
CA HIS A 10 1.00 18.11 -16.78
C HIS A 10 0.87 16.59 -16.89
N ILE A 11 1.76 15.97 -17.64
CA ILE A 11 1.82 14.52 -17.87
C ILE A 11 2.93 13.94 -16.99
N PRO A 12 2.69 12.81 -16.29
CA PRO A 12 3.75 12.07 -15.60
C PRO A 12 4.91 11.71 -16.54
N ASP A 13 6.10 11.55 -15.97
CA ASP A 13 7.25 11.04 -16.72
C ASP A 13 6.92 9.65 -17.30
N ALA A 14 7.32 9.39 -18.55
CA ALA A 14 7.16 8.11 -19.21
C ALA A 14 7.80 6.96 -18.41
N ALA A 15 8.94 7.23 -17.75
CA ALA A 15 9.56 6.25 -16.85
C ALA A 15 8.68 5.95 -15.63
N ALA A 16 8.00 6.96 -15.09
CA ALA A 16 7.08 6.81 -13.96
C ALA A 16 5.81 6.04 -14.34
N VAL A 17 5.24 6.33 -15.51
CA VAL A 17 4.11 5.56 -16.07
C VAL A 17 4.50 4.09 -16.26
N THR A 18 5.70 3.83 -16.79
CA THR A 18 6.22 2.47 -16.98
C THR A 18 6.36 1.74 -15.64
N SER A 19 6.95 2.40 -14.64
CA SER A 19 7.11 1.85 -13.29
C SER A 19 5.77 1.44 -12.66
N ALA A 20 4.75 2.30 -12.74
CA ALA A 20 3.41 2.00 -12.23
C ALA A 20 2.74 0.83 -12.97
N LYS A 21 2.89 0.78 -14.29
CA LYS A 21 2.35 -0.30 -15.14
C LYS A 21 3.03 -1.64 -14.85
N ASP A 22 4.34 -1.64 -14.63
CA ASP A 22 5.09 -2.84 -14.29
C ASP A 22 4.64 -3.40 -12.94
N MET A 23 4.45 -2.53 -11.94
CA MET A 23 3.92 -2.93 -10.64
C MET A 23 2.51 -3.51 -10.74
N TYR A 24 1.60 -2.86 -11.48
CA TYR A 24 0.26 -3.40 -11.75
C TYR A 24 0.33 -4.77 -12.43
N THR A 25 1.21 -4.94 -13.42
CA THR A 25 1.36 -6.21 -14.17
C THR A 25 1.85 -7.33 -13.25
N ARG A 26 2.81 -7.04 -12.37
CA ARG A 26 3.28 -8.00 -11.35
C ARG A 26 2.15 -8.39 -10.41
N LEU A 27 1.41 -7.42 -9.86
CA LEU A 27 0.27 -7.70 -8.97
C LEU A 27 -0.82 -8.51 -9.65
N LYS A 28 -1.20 -8.14 -10.89
CA LYS A 28 -2.19 -8.88 -11.68
C LYS A 28 -1.79 -10.32 -11.94
N THR A 29 -0.49 -10.59 -12.06
CA THR A 29 0.04 -11.93 -12.31
C THR A 29 0.11 -12.75 -11.02
N THR A 30 0.58 -12.14 -9.93
CA THR A 30 0.90 -12.84 -8.68
C THR A 30 -0.28 -12.91 -7.71
N ALA A 31 -1.12 -11.87 -7.67
CA ALA A 31 -2.25 -11.70 -6.76
C ALA A 31 -3.49 -11.18 -7.55
N PRO A 32 -4.01 -11.96 -8.52
CA PRO A 32 -5.10 -11.52 -9.39
C PRO A 32 -6.39 -11.18 -8.62
N ASP A 33 -6.65 -11.86 -7.50
CA ASP A 33 -7.85 -11.67 -6.70
C ASP A 33 -7.86 -10.28 -6.01
N LEU A 34 -6.70 -9.81 -5.53
CA LEU A 34 -6.56 -8.42 -5.03
C LEU A 34 -6.89 -7.40 -6.12
N VAL A 35 -6.38 -7.62 -7.34
CA VAL A 35 -6.61 -6.70 -8.46
C VAL A 35 -8.07 -6.70 -8.87
N SER A 36 -8.70 -7.89 -8.93
CA SER A 36 -10.12 -8.03 -9.25
C SER A 36 -11.01 -7.36 -8.19
N ASP A 37 -10.69 -7.55 -6.91
CA ASP A 37 -11.46 -6.98 -5.81
C ASP A 37 -11.34 -5.45 -5.76
N PHE A 38 -10.14 -4.92 -5.95
CA PHE A 38 -9.91 -3.49 -6.14
C PHE A 38 -10.69 -2.95 -7.34
N ASP A 39 -10.57 -3.56 -8.52
CA ASP A 39 -11.23 -3.09 -9.73
C ASP A 39 -12.77 -3.10 -9.56
N GLN A 40 -13.33 -4.13 -8.92
CA GLN A 40 -14.76 -4.21 -8.64
C GLN A 40 -15.23 -3.09 -7.69
N LYS A 41 -14.54 -2.89 -6.57
CA LYS A 41 -14.88 -1.86 -5.58
C LYS A 41 -14.68 -0.46 -6.15
N TYR A 42 -13.60 -0.24 -6.90
CA TYR A 42 -13.31 1.01 -7.58
C TYR A 42 -14.39 1.34 -8.62
N ASP A 43 -14.79 0.37 -9.46
CA ASP A 43 -15.84 0.57 -10.46
C ASP A 43 -17.22 0.77 -9.82
N ALA A 44 -17.51 0.13 -8.68
CA ALA A 44 -18.73 0.36 -7.92
C ALA A 44 -18.79 1.80 -7.38
N TRP A 45 -17.73 2.26 -6.72
CA TRP A 45 -17.59 3.64 -6.27
C TRP A 45 -17.64 4.63 -7.44
N LYS A 46 -16.99 4.32 -8.57
CA LYS A 46 -17.02 5.16 -9.77
C LYS A 46 -18.42 5.39 -10.34
N LYS A 47 -19.34 4.43 -10.18
CA LYS A 47 -20.75 4.56 -10.58
C LYS A 47 -21.56 5.44 -9.65
N THR A 48 -21.14 5.62 -8.40
CA THR A 48 -21.79 6.56 -7.49
C THR A 48 -21.44 8.01 -7.83
N TRP A 49 -20.48 8.22 -8.73
CA TRP A 49 -20.11 9.55 -9.17
C TRP A 49 -21.06 10.09 -10.24
N ASP A 50 -21.86 11.09 -9.85
CA ASP A 50 -22.64 11.86 -10.79
C ASP A 50 -21.79 12.99 -11.39
N ARG A 51 -21.40 12.83 -12.66
CA ARG A 51 -20.62 13.84 -13.41
C ARG A 51 -21.37 15.17 -13.54
N ASP A 52 -22.70 15.16 -13.45
CA ASP A 52 -23.53 16.35 -13.58
C ASP A 52 -23.62 17.14 -12.27
N ASN A 53 -23.08 16.60 -11.17
CA ASN A 53 -23.16 17.22 -9.85
C ASN A 53 -21.84 17.13 -9.05
N VAL A 54 -20.83 17.86 -9.53
CA VAL A 54 -19.47 17.97 -8.94
C VAL A 54 -19.46 18.49 -7.49
N ASN A 55 -20.61 18.95 -6.96
CA ASN A 55 -20.75 19.40 -5.57
C ASN A 55 -21.15 18.30 -4.57
N VAL A 56 -21.39 17.07 -5.01
CA VAL A 56 -21.67 15.95 -4.10
C VAL A 56 -20.34 15.46 -3.52
N ASN A 57 -20.25 15.40 -2.19
CA ASN A 57 -19.11 14.76 -1.53
C ASN A 57 -19.03 13.30 -2.00
N VAL A 58 -18.03 12.97 -2.81
CA VAL A 58 -17.84 11.63 -3.40
C VAL A 58 -17.12 10.66 -2.47
N ASN A 59 -16.56 11.17 -1.38
CA ASN A 59 -15.77 10.41 -0.42
C ASN A 59 -16.62 9.94 0.77
N ILE A 60 -17.89 9.61 0.52
CA ILE A 60 -18.84 9.11 1.51
C ILE A 60 -19.70 8.01 0.89
N GLY A 61 -20.09 7.04 1.72
CA GLY A 61 -21.00 5.97 1.32
C GLY A 61 -20.33 4.59 1.30
N SER A 62 -21.18 3.56 1.26
CA SER A 62 -20.76 2.16 1.40
C SER A 62 -19.72 1.71 0.37
N GLU A 63 -19.82 2.20 -0.86
CA GLU A 63 -18.93 1.85 -1.96
C GLU A 63 -17.54 2.47 -1.76
N TYR A 64 -17.48 3.72 -1.27
CA TYR A 64 -16.23 4.38 -0.90
C TYR A 64 -15.60 3.70 0.31
N ASP A 65 -16.39 3.44 1.36
CA ASP A 65 -15.94 2.78 2.59
C ASP A 65 -15.36 1.39 2.30
N ALA A 66 -16.00 0.61 1.40
CA ALA A 66 -15.51 -0.68 0.98
C ALA A 66 -14.15 -0.60 0.24
N LEU A 67 -13.94 0.45 -0.55
CA LEU A 67 -12.66 0.68 -1.24
C LEU A 67 -11.56 1.11 -0.27
N VAL A 68 -11.87 2.00 0.68
CA VAL A 68 -10.95 2.44 1.74
C VAL A 68 -10.61 1.28 2.67
N ALA A 69 -11.53 0.36 2.93
CA ALA A 69 -11.31 -0.82 3.76
C ALA A 69 -10.21 -1.75 3.24
N LEU A 70 -9.90 -1.71 1.94
CA LEU A 70 -8.74 -2.42 1.38
C LEU A 70 -7.40 -1.91 1.93
N GLY A 71 -7.36 -0.64 2.38
CA GLY A 71 -6.20 -0.01 3.00
C GLY A 71 -4.97 0.06 2.11
N PRO A 72 -3.76 0.19 2.68
CA PRO A 72 -2.62 0.61 1.85
C PRO A 72 -2.04 -0.38 0.86
N LYS A 73 -2.44 -1.65 0.94
CA LYS A 73 -2.00 -2.69 0.00
C LYS A 73 -2.46 -2.44 -1.44
N VAL A 74 -3.49 -1.64 -1.68
CA VAL A 74 -3.94 -1.29 -3.05
C VAL A 74 -3.26 -0.05 -3.64
N MET A 75 -2.29 0.53 -2.92
CA MET A 75 -1.62 1.77 -3.34
C MET A 75 -1.11 1.75 -4.79
N PRO A 76 -0.40 0.69 -5.25
CA PRO A 76 0.10 0.69 -6.62
C PRO A 76 -1.02 0.62 -7.67
N LEU A 77 -2.17 0.03 -7.32
CA LEU A 77 -3.33 -0.06 -8.22
C LEU A 77 -3.97 1.33 -8.39
N ILE A 78 -4.05 2.11 -7.31
CA ILE A 78 -4.50 3.51 -7.37
C ILE A 78 -3.56 4.33 -8.26
N VAL A 79 -2.24 4.25 -8.05
CA VAL A 79 -1.26 4.97 -8.86
C VAL A 79 -1.34 4.59 -10.34
N TYR A 80 -1.54 3.30 -10.63
CA TYR A 80 -1.74 2.84 -12.01
C TYR A 80 -2.99 3.46 -12.66
N ARG A 81 -4.11 3.61 -11.95
CA ARG A 81 -5.31 4.28 -12.49
C ARG A 81 -5.02 5.74 -12.89
N MET A 82 -4.15 6.42 -12.14
CA MET A 82 -3.76 7.81 -12.38
C MET A 82 -2.94 7.98 -13.67
N THR A 83 -2.25 6.93 -14.15
CA THR A 83 -1.45 7.04 -15.39
C THR A 83 -2.29 7.26 -16.65
N SER A 84 -3.61 7.05 -16.58
CA SER A 84 -4.52 7.35 -17.68
C SER A 84 -4.70 8.86 -17.92
N GLY A 85 -4.35 9.72 -16.96
CA GLY A 85 -4.46 11.17 -17.06
C GLY A 85 -5.87 11.75 -16.88
N ASP A 86 -6.90 10.91 -17.00
CA ASP A 86 -8.32 11.32 -16.98
C ASP A 86 -9.11 10.71 -15.80
N ASP A 87 -8.46 9.95 -14.91
CA ASP A 87 -9.11 9.34 -13.74
C ASP A 87 -8.96 10.20 -12.48
N PHE A 88 -9.70 11.31 -12.44
CA PHE A 88 -9.75 12.24 -11.31
C PHE A 88 -10.09 11.57 -9.97
N MET A 89 -10.92 10.52 -10.00
CA MET A 89 -11.27 9.75 -8.80
C MET A 89 -10.07 9.06 -8.17
N ALA A 90 -9.08 8.64 -8.96
CA ALA A 90 -7.88 8.02 -8.43
C ALA A 90 -7.04 9.05 -7.66
N VAL A 91 -7.05 10.31 -8.10
CA VAL A 91 -6.42 11.43 -7.39
C VAL A 91 -7.15 11.69 -6.08
N ASP A 92 -8.47 11.82 -6.10
CA ASP A 92 -9.28 12.04 -4.89
C ASP A 92 -9.13 10.90 -3.89
N LEU A 93 -9.17 9.65 -4.36
CA LEU A 93 -8.96 8.47 -3.52
C LEU A 93 -7.59 8.50 -2.86
N ARG A 94 -6.53 8.80 -3.62
CA ARG A 94 -5.16 8.89 -3.08
C ARG A 94 -5.04 10.03 -2.07
N MET A 95 -5.61 11.19 -2.36
CA MET A 95 -5.62 12.37 -1.49
C MET A 95 -6.49 12.21 -0.24
N THR A 96 -7.56 11.44 -0.31
CA THR A 96 -8.44 11.29 0.86
C THR A 96 -7.99 10.14 1.75
N THR A 97 -7.48 9.05 1.16
CA THR A 97 -7.05 7.84 1.90
C THR A 97 -5.76 8.06 2.68
N TYR A 98 -4.85 8.92 2.21
CA TYR A 98 -3.52 9.08 2.84
C TYR A 98 -3.30 10.44 3.49
N TYR A 99 -4.08 11.42 3.07
CA TYR A 99 -3.67 12.81 3.12
C TYR A 99 -4.68 13.63 3.92
N ARG A 100 -5.44 12.95 4.80
CA ARG A 100 -6.51 13.51 5.64
C ARG A 100 -6.05 14.83 6.25
N ALA A 101 -6.52 15.91 5.62
CA ALA A 101 -6.05 17.26 5.88
C ALA A 101 -6.31 17.61 7.34
N ILE A 102 -5.24 17.88 8.09
CA ILE A 102 -5.37 18.58 9.36
C ILE A 102 -5.74 20.02 9.00
N GLU A 103 -6.94 20.45 9.37
CA GLU A 103 -7.40 21.83 9.23
C GLU A 103 -6.61 22.73 10.21
N LEU A 104 -5.37 23.07 9.87
CA LEU A 104 -4.59 24.07 10.60
C LEU A 104 -4.90 25.45 10.04
N LYS A 105 -5.84 26.13 10.69
CA LYS A 105 -6.04 27.60 10.69
C LYS A 105 -5.58 28.29 9.39
N SER A 106 -6.47 28.34 8.39
CA SER A 106 -6.40 29.21 7.19
C SER A 106 -5.42 28.82 6.08
N SER A 107 -4.83 27.62 6.10
CA SER A 107 -4.06 27.05 4.98
C SER A 107 -4.33 25.55 4.87
N TRP A 108 -4.69 25.06 3.67
CA TRP A 108 -4.81 23.63 3.41
C TRP A 108 -3.41 23.01 3.34
N GLN A 109 -2.89 22.58 4.48
CA GLN A 109 -1.67 21.80 4.56
C GLN A 109 -2.06 20.33 4.62
N LEU A 110 -1.78 19.60 3.54
CA LEU A 110 -1.85 18.15 3.48
C LEU A 110 -0.83 17.56 4.45
N ILE A 111 -1.26 17.13 5.63
CA ILE A 111 -0.43 16.40 6.58
C ILE A 111 -0.95 14.97 6.58
N LEU A 112 -0.03 14.00 6.42
CA LEU A 112 -0.33 12.59 6.60
C LEU A 112 -0.86 12.42 8.03
N SER A 113 -2.17 12.23 8.19
CA SER A 113 -2.75 11.84 9.48
C SER A 113 -3.16 10.37 9.37
N ALA A 114 -2.25 9.48 9.71
CA ALA A 114 -2.62 8.24 10.37
C ALA A 114 -2.36 8.44 11.86
N ASP A 115 -3.12 7.77 12.71
CA ASP A 115 -3.02 7.82 14.17
C ASP A 115 -1.68 7.28 14.76
N ASN A 116 -0.61 7.29 13.96
CA ASN A 116 0.77 7.06 14.36
C ASN A 116 1.60 8.29 13.97
N GLU A 117 2.22 8.94 14.95
CA GLU A 117 3.11 10.12 14.83
C GLU A 117 4.42 9.85 14.06
N LEU A 118 4.44 8.90 13.12
CA LEU A 118 5.63 8.28 12.53
C LEU A 118 5.56 8.13 11.00
N GLU A 119 4.90 9.04 10.28
CA GLU A 119 5.21 9.22 8.85
C GLU A 119 6.07 10.48 8.66
N ASP A 120 7.27 10.26 8.10
CA ASP A 120 8.29 11.26 7.85
C ASP A 120 7.74 12.44 7.01
N PRO A 121 7.93 13.71 7.43
CA PRO A 121 7.54 14.91 6.67
C PRO A 121 8.13 15.01 5.25
N LEU A 122 9.12 14.17 4.88
CA LEU A 122 9.72 14.10 3.55
C LEU A 122 8.75 13.72 2.41
N TYR A 123 7.57 13.17 2.71
CA TYR A 123 6.62 12.68 1.70
C TYR A 123 5.35 13.52 1.58
N LYS A 124 5.38 14.74 2.11
CA LYS A 124 4.27 15.69 2.05
C LYS A 124 4.13 16.29 0.65
N VAL A 125 3.00 16.09 0.00
CA VAL A 125 2.64 16.84 -1.22
C VAL A 125 1.65 17.90 -0.83
N GLU A 126 2.03 19.17 -0.97
CA GLU A 126 1.11 20.29 -0.79
C GLU A 126 0.34 20.52 -2.10
N VAL A 127 -0.80 19.84 -2.26
CA VAL A 127 -1.74 20.15 -3.33
C VAL A 127 -2.93 20.93 -2.76
N GLU A 128 -3.15 22.16 -3.23
CA GLU A 128 -4.43 22.83 -3.00
C GLU A 128 -5.58 21.99 -3.57
N GLU A 129 -6.69 21.82 -2.83
CA GLU A 129 -7.89 21.10 -3.30
C GLU A 129 -8.12 21.38 -4.80
N PRO A 130 -7.99 20.34 -5.65
CA PRO A 130 -8.08 20.55 -7.08
C PRO A 130 -9.54 20.79 -7.46
N LYS A 131 -10.03 22.03 -7.32
CA LYS A 131 -11.38 22.42 -7.78
C LYS A 131 -11.45 22.63 -9.29
N ASP A 132 -10.36 22.33 -10.01
CA ASP A 132 -10.16 22.52 -11.44
C ASP A 132 -9.34 21.35 -12.00
N ILE A 133 -9.71 20.91 -13.20
CA ILE A 133 -9.04 19.89 -14.01
C ILE A 133 -7.52 20.09 -14.10
N CYS A 134 -7.03 21.33 -14.13
CA CYS A 134 -5.61 21.61 -14.21
C CYS A 134 -4.84 21.24 -12.94
N LYS A 135 -5.42 21.50 -11.77
CA LYS A 135 -4.83 21.11 -10.49
C LYS A 135 -4.81 19.59 -10.33
N TYR A 136 -5.86 18.91 -10.79
CA TYR A 136 -5.88 17.45 -10.83
C TYR A 136 -4.77 16.88 -11.70
N LYS A 137 -4.56 17.42 -12.90
CA LYS A 137 -3.50 16.95 -13.80
C LYS A 137 -2.10 17.17 -13.20
N LEU A 138 -1.88 18.33 -12.57
CA LEU A 138 -0.63 18.59 -11.84
C LEU A 138 -0.41 17.59 -10.71
N ALA A 139 -1.43 17.34 -9.89
CA ALA A 139 -1.37 16.37 -8.81
C ALA A 139 -1.11 14.94 -9.31
N THR A 140 -1.78 14.53 -10.39
CA THR A 140 -1.54 13.25 -11.07
C THR A 140 -0.08 13.10 -11.45
N LYS A 141 0.49 14.12 -12.10
CA LYS A 141 1.91 14.14 -12.46
C LYS A 141 2.79 13.94 -11.23
N GLU A 142 2.63 14.78 -10.22
CA GLU A 142 3.47 14.74 -9.01
C GLU A 142 3.38 13.37 -8.32
N ILE A 143 2.17 12.87 -8.07
CA ILE A 143 1.94 11.60 -7.37
C ILE A 143 2.56 10.42 -8.12
N VAL A 144 2.39 10.35 -9.45
CA VAL A 144 2.93 9.25 -10.25
C VAL A 144 4.47 9.31 -10.27
N ASP A 145 5.05 10.50 -10.46
CA ASP A 145 6.49 10.68 -10.49
C ASP A 145 7.15 10.31 -9.15
N MET A 146 6.62 10.81 -8.02
CA MET A 146 7.16 10.44 -6.70
C MET A 146 6.96 8.97 -6.38
N HIS A 147 5.87 8.34 -6.82
CA HIS A 147 5.69 6.90 -6.61
C HIS A 147 6.75 6.10 -7.37
N SER A 148 7.17 6.56 -8.55
CA SER A 148 8.27 5.95 -9.30
C SER A 148 9.59 6.09 -8.55
N GLU A 149 9.94 7.29 -8.08
CA GLU A 149 11.13 7.53 -7.28
C GLU A 149 11.15 6.67 -6.00
N ARG A 150 10.01 6.63 -5.28
CA ARG A 150 9.84 5.78 -4.11
C ARG A 150 9.98 4.31 -4.44
N SER A 151 9.49 3.84 -5.59
CA SER A 151 9.67 2.44 -6.01
C SER A 151 11.14 2.06 -6.20
N VAL A 152 11.98 3.00 -6.65
CA VAL A 152 13.44 2.80 -6.70
C VAL A 152 14.03 2.69 -5.30
N GLN A 153 13.63 3.59 -4.38
CA GLN A 153 14.09 3.55 -2.99
C GLN A 153 13.68 2.24 -2.30
N VAL A 154 12.43 1.81 -2.45
CA VAL A 154 11.91 0.54 -1.94
C VAL A 154 12.72 -0.63 -2.47
N LYS A 155 12.98 -0.68 -3.78
CA LYS A 155 13.80 -1.74 -4.38
C LYS A 155 15.20 -1.80 -3.77
N ASN A 156 15.86 -0.65 -3.60
CA ASN A 156 17.19 -0.60 -3.01
C ASN A 156 17.18 -1.05 -1.55
N ALA A 157 16.19 -0.61 -0.76
CA ALA A 157 16.05 -1.01 0.64
C ALA A 157 15.75 -2.52 0.78
N LEU A 158 14.92 -3.09 -0.11
CA LEU A 158 14.65 -4.52 -0.18
C LEU A 158 15.92 -5.33 -0.51
N ILE A 159 16.74 -4.86 -1.44
CA ILE A 159 18.03 -5.50 -1.78
C ILE A 159 18.97 -5.46 -0.56
N ALA A 160 19.14 -4.29 0.05
CA ALA A 160 20.01 -4.13 1.22
C ALA A 160 19.54 -5.02 2.39
N TRP A 161 18.23 -5.11 2.63
CA TRP A 161 17.69 -5.98 3.65
C TRP A 161 17.87 -7.46 3.28
N ALA A 162 17.66 -7.86 2.02
CA ALA A 162 17.90 -9.23 1.57
C ALA A 162 19.37 -9.65 1.76
N GLU A 163 20.32 -8.78 1.45
CA GLU A 163 21.76 -9.00 1.71
C GLU A 163 22.04 -9.16 3.20
N PHE A 164 21.48 -8.28 4.03
CA PHE A 164 21.59 -8.37 5.49
C PHE A 164 21.03 -9.70 6.02
N ARG A 165 19.83 -10.12 5.59
CA ARG A 165 19.25 -11.41 5.97
C ARG A 165 20.11 -12.59 5.50
N PHE A 166 20.71 -12.51 4.32
CA PHE A 166 21.58 -13.56 3.80
C PHE A 166 22.85 -13.74 4.66
N GLN A 167 23.47 -12.63 5.09
CA GLN A 167 24.61 -12.66 6.02
C GLN A 167 24.25 -13.27 7.38
N HIS A 168 22.99 -13.12 7.79
CA HIS A 168 22.45 -13.58 9.07
C HIS A 168 21.64 -14.88 8.95
N GLN A 169 21.69 -15.60 7.82
CA GLN A 169 20.83 -16.77 7.58
C GLN A 169 21.02 -17.94 8.56
N HIS A 170 22.15 -17.97 9.27
CA HIS A 170 22.44 -19.00 10.28
C HIS A 170 21.77 -18.74 11.63
N TYR A 171 21.22 -17.55 11.84
CA TYR A 171 20.47 -17.23 13.05
C TYR A 171 19.04 -17.77 12.97
N GLN A 172 18.56 -18.36 14.07
CA GLN A 172 17.22 -18.95 14.15
C GLN A 172 16.15 -17.99 14.71
N SER A 173 16.56 -16.80 15.16
CA SER A 173 15.68 -15.82 15.82
C SER A 173 15.24 -14.74 14.83
N SER A 174 13.95 -14.39 14.85
CA SER A 174 13.39 -13.24 14.11
C SER A 174 14.04 -11.92 14.48
N PHE A 175 14.56 -11.80 15.71
CA PHE A 175 15.23 -10.59 16.19
C PHE A 175 16.34 -10.13 15.25
N HIS A 176 17.14 -11.07 14.73
CA HIS A 176 18.25 -10.78 13.82
C HIS A 176 17.83 -10.32 12.43
N PHE A 177 16.56 -10.45 12.08
CA PHE A 177 16.03 -10.04 10.78
C PHE A 177 15.14 -8.80 10.88
N THR A 178 14.88 -8.33 12.10
CA THR A 178 14.10 -7.11 12.42
C THR A 178 14.99 -6.03 13.02
N GLU A 179 16.29 -6.06 12.69
CA GLU A 179 17.29 -5.10 13.12
C GLU A 179 18.10 -4.59 11.92
N GLY A 180 18.88 -3.54 12.14
CA GLY A 180 19.74 -2.93 11.11
C GLY A 180 19.06 -1.82 10.30
N GLU A 181 19.90 -0.99 9.68
CA GLU A 181 19.49 0.21 8.95
C GLU A 181 18.55 -0.10 7.77
N ALA A 182 18.77 -1.19 7.05
CA ALA A 182 17.93 -1.58 5.92
C ALA A 182 16.51 -1.98 6.35
N TYR A 183 16.36 -2.62 7.52
CA TYR A 183 15.05 -2.96 8.08
C TYR A 183 14.29 -1.69 8.50
N TRP A 184 14.94 -0.82 9.27
CA TRP A 184 14.32 0.43 9.72
C TRP A 184 13.98 1.36 8.56
N THR A 185 14.84 1.45 7.54
CA THR A 185 14.51 2.15 6.29
C THR A 185 13.20 1.64 5.66
N LEU A 186 12.96 0.32 5.66
CA LEU A 186 11.71 -0.24 5.13
C LEU A 186 10.51 0.06 6.05
N VAL A 187 10.68 0.04 7.37
CA VAL A 187 9.64 0.41 8.35
C VAL A 187 9.27 1.89 8.21
N ASP A 188 10.26 2.77 8.10
CA ASP A 188 10.09 4.23 7.93
C ASP A 188 9.41 4.57 6.58
N MET A 189 9.57 3.71 5.57
CA MET A 189 8.79 3.80 4.33
C MET A 189 7.31 3.44 4.51
N GLY A 190 6.86 2.98 5.66
CA GLY A 190 5.44 2.86 6.02
C GLY A 190 4.59 1.92 5.14
N GLN A 191 3.28 1.94 5.36
CA GLN A 191 2.35 0.95 4.79
C GLN A 191 2.23 0.99 3.26
N GLY A 192 2.68 2.06 2.61
CA GLY A 192 2.71 2.17 1.15
C GLY A 192 3.57 1.11 0.45
N ILE A 193 4.43 0.38 1.19
CA ILE A 193 5.29 -0.68 0.64
C ILE A 193 4.73 -2.10 0.82
N ILE A 194 3.53 -2.27 1.38
CA ILE A 194 2.95 -3.61 1.63
C ILE A 194 2.87 -4.44 0.34
N ALA A 195 2.42 -3.85 -0.77
CA ALA A 195 2.32 -4.56 -2.05
C ALA A 195 3.68 -5.03 -2.62
N PRO A 196 4.70 -4.16 -2.78
CA PRO A 196 6.02 -4.63 -3.22
C PRO A 196 6.62 -5.66 -2.25
N MET A 197 6.40 -5.50 -0.93
CA MET A 197 6.81 -6.47 0.08
C MET A 197 6.16 -7.85 -0.11
N MET A 198 4.84 -7.89 -0.33
CA MET A 198 4.14 -9.15 -0.60
C MET A 198 4.67 -9.82 -1.85
N LEU A 199 4.95 -9.08 -2.93
CA LEU A 199 5.54 -9.63 -4.15
C LEU A 199 6.88 -10.33 -3.89
N GLU A 200 7.73 -9.79 -3.01
CA GLU A 200 8.96 -10.48 -2.61
C GLU A 200 8.67 -11.71 -1.72
N TYR A 201 7.62 -11.67 -0.89
CA TYR A 201 7.20 -12.82 -0.09
C TYR A 201 6.70 -13.99 -0.96
N TYR A 202 6.00 -13.73 -2.07
CA TYR A 202 5.64 -14.78 -3.04
C TYR A 202 6.87 -15.48 -3.63
N ASN A 203 7.97 -14.74 -3.84
CA ASN A 203 9.21 -15.28 -4.40
C ASN A 203 10.02 -16.08 -3.36
N ASP A 204 9.91 -15.73 -2.08
CA ASP A 204 10.66 -16.33 -0.98
C ASP A 204 9.74 -16.61 0.22
N ILE A 205 8.92 -17.65 0.10
CA ILE A 205 7.96 -18.08 1.13
C ILE A 205 8.63 -18.49 2.46
N GLY A 206 9.92 -18.81 2.42
CA GLY A 206 10.71 -19.23 3.59
C GLY A 206 11.29 -18.06 4.39
N GLY A 207 11.26 -16.84 3.83
CA GLY A 207 11.91 -15.67 4.39
C GLY A 207 11.28 -15.12 5.69
N TRP A 208 11.80 -13.97 6.10
CA TRP A 208 11.34 -13.23 7.29
C TRP A 208 10.36 -12.09 6.95
N TRP A 209 9.71 -12.15 5.79
CA TRP A 209 8.81 -11.12 5.28
C TRP A 209 7.61 -10.82 6.20
N HIS A 210 7.01 -11.86 6.78
CA HIS A 210 5.92 -11.72 7.76
C HIS A 210 6.24 -10.81 8.96
N GLU A 211 7.49 -10.73 9.42
CA GLU A 211 7.84 -9.81 10.52
C GLU A 211 7.79 -8.35 10.08
N LEU A 212 8.38 -8.05 8.91
CA LEU A 212 8.30 -6.70 8.34
C LEU A 212 6.85 -6.33 8.01
N LEU A 213 6.07 -7.25 7.41
CA LEU A 213 4.65 -7.03 7.16
C LEU A 213 3.87 -6.78 8.45
N HIS A 214 4.16 -7.53 9.52
CA HIS A 214 3.52 -7.31 10.80
C HIS A 214 3.83 -5.92 11.36
N GLU A 215 5.09 -5.47 11.30
CA GLU A 215 5.46 -4.14 11.79
C GLU A 215 4.89 -3.01 10.92
N LEU A 216 4.86 -3.18 9.59
CA LEU A 216 4.22 -2.23 8.68
C LEU A 216 2.72 -2.09 8.99
N VAL A 217 2.00 -3.21 9.14
CA VAL A 217 0.55 -3.19 9.31
C VAL A 217 0.13 -2.78 10.72
N HIS A 218 0.82 -3.29 11.74
CA HIS A 218 0.41 -3.14 13.14
C HIS A 218 1.21 -2.10 13.93
N GLY A 219 2.27 -1.52 13.35
CA GLY A 219 3.16 -0.58 14.01
C GLY A 219 4.02 -1.21 15.13
N LYS A 220 4.10 -2.54 15.16
CA LYS A 220 4.85 -3.31 16.18
C LYS A 220 5.31 -4.65 15.62
N LYS A 221 6.38 -5.21 16.19
CA LYS A 221 6.84 -6.58 15.91
C LYS A 221 5.81 -7.62 16.38
N SER A 222 5.87 -8.83 15.83
CA SER A 222 4.91 -9.90 16.18
C SER A 222 5.09 -10.43 17.60
N GLU A 223 6.29 -10.27 18.18
CA GLU A 223 6.72 -10.86 19.45
C GLU A 223 6.60 -12.40 19.53
N ALA A 224 6.27 -13.06 18.41
CA ALA A 224 6.11 -14.50 18.38
C ALA A 224 7.46 -15.20 18.54
N ARG A 225 7.46 -16.30 19.30
CA ARG A 225 8.67 -17.10 19.57
C ARG A 225 8.86 -18.25 18.57
N VAL A 226 7.78 -18.67 17.94
CA VAL A 226 7.75 -19.84 17.05
C VAL A 226 7.00 -19.46 15.78
N PHE A 227 7.60 -19.78 14.63
CA PHE A 227 7.08 -19.42 13.32
C PHE A 227 6.92 -20.67 12.46
N PHE A 228 5.71 -20.87 11.95
CA PHE A 228 5.43 -21.88 10.94
C PHE A 228 5.32 -21.18 9.59
N LYS A 229 6.45 -21.00 8.91
CA LYS A 229 6.56 -20.16 7.69
C LYS A 229 5.50 -20.44 6.63
N PRO A 230 5.16 -21.70 6.30
CA PRO A 230 4.11 -21.97 5.31
C PRO A 230 2.73 -21.49 5.74
N VAL A 231 2.42 -21.60 7.04
CA VAL A 231 1.13 -21.15 7.61
C VAL A 231 1.05 -19.63 7.57
N LEU A 232 2.12 -18.96 8.03
CA LEU A 232 2.21 -17.52 8.02
C LEU A 232 2.09 -16.98 6.60
N PHE A 233 2.79 -17.58 5.64
CA PHE A 233 2.65 -17.18 4.24
C PHE A 233 1.22 -17.35 3.74
N ALA A 234 0.55 -18.47 4.04
CA ALA A 234 -0.83 -18.70 3.64
C ALA A 234 -1.80 -17.66 4.25
N GLU A 235 -1.64 -17.33 5.53
CA GLU A 235 -2.45 -16.32 6.23
C GLU A 235 -2.23 -14.91 5.64
N TRP A 236 -0.97 -14.52 5.41
CA TRP A 236 -0.63 -13.22 4.81
C TRP A 236 -1.08 -13.13 3.35
N LYS A 237 -0.95 -14.20 2.56
CA LYS A 237 -1.46 -14.30 1.18
C LYS A 237 -2.97 -14.12 1.16
N ASP A 238 -3.69 -14.88 1.99
CA ASP A 238 -5.15 -14.82 2.06
C ASP A 238 -5.64 -13.43 2.48
N TRP A 239 -4.99 -12.82 3.49
CA TRP A 239 -5.31 -11.44 3.85
C TRP A 239 -5.03 -10.46 2.73
N PHE A 240 -3.88 -10.57 2.08
CA PHE A 240 -3.49 -9.66 1.01
C PHE A 240 -4.48 -9.72 -0.15
N GLU A 241 -4.91 -10.93 -0.54
CA GLU A 241 -5.78 -11.16 -1.69
C GLU A 241 -7.29 -10.97 -1.41
N HIS A 242 -7.78 -11.31 -0.21
CA HIS A 242 -9.22 -11.53 0.00
C HIS A 242 -9.86 -10.77 1.18
N LYS A 243 -9.08 -10.09 2.03
CA LYS A 243 -9.59 -9.48 3.26
C LYS A 243 -9.44 -7.96 3.30
N ASP A 244 -10.18 -7.31 4.18
CA ASP A 244 -9.95 -5.90 4.48
C ASP A 244 -8.63 -5.72 5.24
N HIS A 245 -8.06 -4.51 5.19
CA HIS A 245 -6.78 -4.20 5.83
C HIS A 245 -6.80 -4.48 7.34
N LYS A 246 -7.91 -4.15 8.01
CA LYS A 246 -8.12 -4.36 9.46
C LYS A 246 -8.08 -5.83 9.89
N ASP A 247 -8.29 -6.77 8.95
CA ASP A 247 -8.36 -8.21 9.23
C ASP A 247 -6.98 -8.88 9.02
N ALA A 248 -5.90 -8.10 9.12
CA ALA A 248 -4.54 -8.58 8.98
C ALA A 248 -4.16 -9.60 10.08
N PRO A 249 -3.33 -10.60 9.76
CA PRO A 249 -2.88 -11.56 10.76
C PRO A 249 -2.09 -10.86 11.89
N GLU A 250 -2.48 -11.06 13.15
CA GLU A 250 -1.78 -10.60 14.37
C GLU A 250 -0.61 -11.52 14.78
N GLY A 251 -0.04 -12.24 13.80
CA GLY A 251 0.94 -13.29 14.02
C GLY A 251 0.32 -14.69 14.18
N PRO A 252 1.16 -15.71 14.43
CA PRO A 252 0.69 -17.09 14.44
C PRO A 252 -0.44 -17.28 15.47
N ASP A 253 -1.48 -17.99 15.05
CA ASP A 253 -2.68 -18.32 15.84
C ASP A 253 -2.32 -18.60 17.32
N ALA A 254 -3.19 -18.19 18.23
CA ALA A 254 -3.15 -18.59 19.64
C ALA A 254 -2.71 -20.05 19.83
N ARG A 255 -3.12 -20.98 18.97
CA ARG A 255 -2.67 -22.39 18.98
C ARG A 255 -1.13 -22.56 19.03
N ALA A 256 -0.36 -21.76 18.29
CA ALA A 256 1.10 -21.76 18.34
C ALA A 256 1.65 -21.14 19.65
N ARG A 257 0.95 -20.15 20.23
CA ARG A 257 1.34 -19.51 21.50
C ARG A 257 1.28 -20.48 22.69
N TRP A 258 0.42 -21.50 22.63
CA TRP A 258 0.25 -22.50 23.69
C TRP A 258 1.09 -23.79 23.50
N GLY A 259 1.96 -23.86 22.49
CA GLY A 259 2.84 -25.02 22.29
C GLY A 259 2.13 -26.29 21.79
N TYR A 260 0.85 -26.19 21.40
CA TYR A 260 0.18 -27.24 20.66
C TYR A 260 0.61 -27.09 19.19
N GLY A 261 1.68 -27.81 18.82
CA GLY A 261 2.15 -27.82 17.44
C GLY A 261 1.02 -28.17 16.47
N TYR A 262 1.05 -27.57 15.29
CA TYR A 262 0.13 -27.91 14.21
C TYR A 262 0.29 -29.40 13.85
N ARG A 263 -0.82 -30.12 13.76
CA ARG A 263 -0.86 -31.49 13.23
C ARG A 263 -0.91 -31.42 11.71
N ALA A 264 -0.40 -32.45 11.04
CA ALA A 264 -0.46 -32.56 9.58
C ALA A 264 -1.88 -32.42 9.01
N ASP A 265 -2.89 -32.77 9.82
CA ASP A 265 -4.30 -32.67 9.45
C ASP A 265 -4.86 -31.23 9.49
N ASP A 266 -4.18 -30.29 10.18
CA ASP A 266 -4.56 -28.86 10.20
C ASP A 266 -4.32 -28.18 8.84
N PHE A 267 -3.61 -28.84 7.92
CA PHE A 267 -3.23 -28.31 6.60
C PHE A 267 -4.04 -28.87 5.44
N ARG A 268 -5.07 -29.68 5.71
CA ARG A 268 -5.95 -30.14 4.63
C ARG A 268 -6.94 -29.03 4.27
N PRO A 269 -7.05 -28.64 3.00
CA PRO A 269 -8.08 -27.71 2.58
C PRO A 269 -9.45 -28.31 2.94
N THR A 270 -10.26 -27.55 3.66
CA THR A 270 -11.67 -27.90 3.89
C THR A 270 -12.37 -27.81 2.54
N SER A 271 -12.74 -28.97 2.01
CA SER A 271 -13.55 -29.14 0.80
C SER A 271 -14.95 -28.55 0.96
#